data_AF-A0A3B0AI47-F1
#
_entry.id   AF-A0A3B0AI47-F1
#
_cell.length_a   1.000
_cell.length_b   1.000
_cell.length_c   1.000
_cell.angle_alpha   90.00
_cell.angle_beta   90.00
_cell.angle_gamma   90.00
#
_symmetry.space_group_name_H-M   'P 1'
#
loop_
_entity.id
_entity.type
_entity.pdbx_description
1 polymer ?
#
loop_
_entity_poly.entity_id
_entity_poly.type
_entity_poly.pdbx_seq_one_letter_code
_entity_poly.pdbx_strand_id
1 'polypeptide(L)'
;MAIFLGMELRDRDNFRSAPEQAAAFVTTLDRYADGDASVHTEIRATRAWFEDNAPRLGDSRYAVSAAVRHAERGEASAARERASNLTTYVVQDQAALNRDVSSWGTVTLWWTVAAAALVAPALWLRHRRQAGAAEIVEVVGRFAPRHPRWRRPVFVAASGAGYALFTAGFFAVTMAQQRGHKMPLAAQVLLLPGGLAALGAGFLVLRYSRPRSARGAVRALLADGRRPVLYLRSFADDHTAAQVDDGPNLNIHSREEQLAGVLGAFGPVIAVGKPGEPLPRLGAARFYLPLDDWQPVILRLMELSQLIVLSVGLGEGLWWELEQAVSSHPADKVVLLVPGRTAGVAERLDELLPVPSRLGEMSAGDGGPWISAVMAFGPGWTPHVCPVEPAAGAAPPRGGRVRRAYEASLGPMTVMTPARHVARAMKSALASAGVRRWAVIMRADMGMLVTLGKGFLALGALALPYRALQLAGFW
;
A
#
# COMPACT_ATOMS: atom_id res chain seq x y z
N MET A 1 -12.54 -7.70 -14.96
CA MET A 1 -13.06 -8.97 -15.49
C MET A 1 -14.57 -9.08 -15.37
N ALA A 2 -15.15 -9.15 -14.17
CA ALA A 2 -16.61 -9.25 -13.99
C ALA A 2 -17.39 -8.09 -14.66
N ILE A 3 -16.88 -6.86 -14.58
CA ILE A 3 -17.46 -5.71 -15.28
C ILE A 3 -17.42 -5.89 -16.81
N PHE A 4 -16.37 -6.50 -17.34
CA PHE A 4 -16.22 -6.70 -18.78
C PHE A 4 -17.18 -7.78 -19.30
N LEU A 5 -17.25 -8.92 -18.59
CA LEU A 5 -18.24 -9.96 -18.86
C LEU A 5 -19.68 -9.41 -18.77
N GLY A 6 -19.95 -8.52 -17.81
CA GLY A 6 -21.25 -7.87 -17.69
C GLY A 6 -21.58 -6.92 -18.84
N MET A 7 -20.59 -6.22 -19.41
CA MET A 7 -20.79 -5.42 -20.63
C MET A 7 -21.10 -6.30 -21.84
N GLU A 8 -20.33 -7.38 -22.06
CA GLU A 8 -20.58 -8.29 -23.19
C GLU A 8 -21.94 -9.03 -23.08
N LEU A 9 -22.35 -9.42 -21.87
CA LEU A 9 -23.68 -10.00 -21.63
C LEU A 9 -24.78 -8.99 -21.95
N ARG A 10 -24.60 -7.72 -21.58
CA ARG A 10 -25.54 -6.64 -21.90
C ARG A 10 -25.64 -6.42 -23.41
N ASP A 11 -24.50 -6.36 -24.11
CA ASP A 11 -24.47 -6.19 -25.57
C ASP A 11 -25.16 -7.37 -26.28
N ARG A 12 -24.93 -8.60 -25.81
CA ARG A 12 -25.63 -9.80 -26.30
C ARG A 12 -27.15 -9.72 -26.07
N ASP A 13 -27.57 -9.34 -24.87
CA ASP A 13 -28.98 -9.30 -24.51
C ASP A 13 -29.71 -8.17 -25.25
N ASN A 14 -29.07 -7.02 -25.44
CA ASN A 14 -29.57 -5.89 -26.25
C ASN A 14 -29.72 -6.27 -27.73
N PHE A 15 -28.79 -7.07 -28.28
CA PHE A 15 -28.83 -7.50 -29.68
C PHE A 15 -29.71 -8.75 -29.94
N ARG A 16 -30.46 -9.21 -28.93
CA ARG A 16 -31.32 -10.40 -29.04
C ARG A 16 -32.51 -10.19 -29.98
N SER A 17 -33.07 -8.98 -30.05
CA SER A 17 -34.18 -8.61 -30.94
C SER A 17 -33.74 -8.17 -32.34
N ALA A 18 -32.44 -8.26 -32.67
CA ALA A 18 -31.91 -7.88 -33.97
C ALA A 18 -32.58 -8.57 -35.18
N PRO A 19 -32.99 -9.85 -35.13
CA PRO A 19 -33.67 -10.49 -36.26
C PRO A 19 -35.04 -9.87 -36.57
N GLU A 20 -35.79 -9.47 -35.53
CA GLU A 20 -37.08 -8.79 -35.66
C GLU A 20 -36.88 -7.39 -36.24
N GLN A 21 -35.86 -6.66 -35.77
CA GLN A 21 -35.51 -5.33 -36.28
C GLN A 21 -35.04 -5.38 -37.74
N ALA A 22 -34.27 -6.40 -38.12
CA ALA A 22 -33.83 -6.60 -39.50
C ALA A 22 -35.00 -6.93 -40.44
N ALA A 23 -35.92 -7.80 -40.02
CA ALA A 23 -37.11 -8.13 -40.81
C ALA A 23 -38.04 -6.93 -41.00
N ALA A 24 -38.24 -6.13 -39.94
CA ALA A 24 -38.98 -4.88 -40.01
C ALA A 24 -38.32 -3.88 -40.97
N PHE A 25 -37.00 -3.74 -40.90
CA PHE A 25 -36.23 -2.85 -41.78
C PHE A 25 -36.38 -3.20 -43.26
N VAL A 26 -36.25 -4.48 -43.60
CA VAL A 26 -36.41 -4.95 -44.99
C VAL A 26 -37.83 -4.66 -45.49
N THR A 27 -38.85 -4.92 -44.68
CA THR A 27 -40.26 -4.62 -45.02
C THR A 27 -40.49 -3.11 -45.22
N THR A 28 -39.83 -2.28 -44.42
CA THR A 28 -39.89 -0.82 -44.54
C THR A 28 -39.17 -0.31 -45.79
N LEU A 29 -38.04 -0.91 -46.18
CA LEU A 29 -37.37 -0.61 -47.44
C LEU A 29 -38.20 -1.03 -48.66
N ASP A 30 -38.95 -2.11 -48.56
CA ASP A 30 -39.84 -2.57 -49.63
C ASP A 30 -40.98 -1.58 -49.85
N ARG A 31 -41.65 -1.12 -48.78
CA ARG A 31 -42.67 -0.05 -48.87
C ARG A 31 -42.11 1.27 -49.39
N TYR A 32 -40.87 1.61 -49.01
CA TYR A 32 -40.18 2.78 -49.53
C TYR A 32 -39.97 2.68 -51.05
N ALA A 33 -39.56 1.51 -51.54
CA ALA A 33 -39.39 1.25 -52.96
C ALA A 33 -40.72 1.33 -53.74
N ASP A 34 -41.84 1.00 -53.08
CA ASP A 34 -43.20 1.11 -53.64
C ASP A 34 -43.76 2.55 -53.59
N GLY A 35 -42.98 3.52 -53.11
CA GLY A 35 -43.31 4.96 -53.17
C GLY A 35 -43.91 5.54 -51.89
N ASP A 36 -43.95 4.79 -50.79
CA ASP A 36 -44.42 5.29 -49.50
C ASP A 36 -43.36 6.20 -48.86
N ALA A 37 -43.51 7.52 -48.99
CA ALA A 37 -42.59 8.50 -48.42
C ALA A 37 -42.70 8.62 -46.88
N SER A 38 -43.76 8.07 -46.25
CA SER A 38 -43.99 8.21 -44.80
C SER A 38 -43.00 7.41 -43.94
N VAL A 39 -42.30 6.44 -44.55
CA VAL A 39 -41.41 5.49 -43.86
C VAL A 39 -40.00 6.02 -43.56
N HIS A 40 -39.63 7.22 -44.00
CA HIS A 40 -38.30 7.81 -43.76
C HIS A 40 -37.93 7.95 -42.28
N THR A 41 -38.93 8.16 -41.42
CA THR A 41 -38.76 8.20 -39.96
C THR A 41 -38.42 6.83 -39.39
N GLU A 42 -39.08 5.77 -39.88
CA GLU A 42 -38.85 4.38 -39.48
C GLU A 42 -37.47 3.87 -39.94
N ILE A 43 -37.03 4.24 -41.14
CA ILE A 43 -35.70 3.92 -41.67
C ILE A 43 -34.61 4.52 -40.77
N ARG A 44 -34.76 5.78 -40.35
CA ARG A 44 -33.80 6.46 -39.45
C ARG A 44 -33.84 5.89 -38.04
N ALA A 45 -35.02 5.54 -37.52
CA ALA A 45 -35.16 4.90 -36.22
C ALA A 45 -34.44 3.53 -36.16
N THR A 46 -34.56 2.75 -37.23
CA THR A 46 -33.89 1.45 -37.32
C THR A 46 -32.38 1.61 -37.37
N ARG A 47 -31.87 2.60 -38.13
CA ARG A 47 -30.43 2.93 -38.13
C ARG A 47 -29.92 3.29 -36.74
N ALA A 48 -30.62 4.17 -36.02
CA ALA A 48 -30.25 4.55 -34.66
C ALA A 48 -30.21 3.32 -33.74
N TRP A 49 -31.19 2.43 -33.84
CA TRP A 49 -31.20 1.19 -33.07
C TRP A 49 -29.98 0.31 -33.35
N PHE A 50 -29.61 0.08 -34.62
CA PHE A 50 -28.40 -0.70 -34.96
C PHE A 50 -27.10 0.04 -34.57
N GLU A 51 -27.07 1.37 -34.58
CA GLU A 51 -25.91 2.14 -34.11
C GLU A 51 -25.67 1.98 -32.59
N ASP A 52 -26.76 1.86 -31.82
CA ASP A 52 -26.71 1.73 -30.36
C ASP A 52 -26.55 0.28 -29.88
N ASN A 53 -27.07 -0.70 -30.63
CA ASN A 53 -27.19 -2.09 -30.16
C ASN A 53 -26.32 -3.10 -30.93
N ALA A 54 -25.88 -2.80 -32.15
CA ALA A 54 -25.05 -3.73 -32.93
C ALA A 54 -23.55 -3.58 -32.61
N PRO A 55 -22.76 -4.66 -32.77
CA PRO A 55 -21.32 -4.61 -32.58
C PRO A 55 -20.68 -3.48 -33.40
N ARG A 56 -19.72 -2.75 -32.82
CA ARG A 56 -19.05 -1.61 -33.49
C ARG A 56 -18.36 -1.98 -34.81
N LEU A 57 -17.92 -3.24 -34.94
CA LEU A 57 -17.28 -3.80 -36.13
C LEU A 57 -18.17 -4.84 -36.83
N GLY A 58 -19.47 -4.88 -36.51
CA GLY A 58 -20.42 -5.86 -37.07
C GLY A 58 -20.89 -5.50 -38.47
N ASP A 59 -21.06 -6.51 -39.32
CA ASP A 59 -21.48 -6.35 -40.71
C ASP A 59 -22.93 -5.88 -40.81
N SER A 60 -23.78 -6.20 -39.83
CA SER A 60 -25.18 -5.75 -39.79
C SER A 60 -25.30 -4.24 -39.65
N ARG A 61 -24.47 -3.63 -38.78
CA ARG A 61 -24.41 -2.17 -38.59
C ARG A 61 -24.00 -1.45 -39.87
N TYR A 62 -23.00 -1.99 -40.56
CA TYR A 62 -22.53 -1.44 -41.83
C TYR A 62 -23.61 -1.55 -42.93
N ALA A 63 -24.25 -2.72 -43.06
CA ALA A 63 -25.30 -2.96 -44.04
C ALA A 63 -26.49 -2.00 -43.87
N VAL A 64 -26.99 -1.81 -42.63
CA VAL A 64 -28.07 -0.86 -42.33
C VAL A 64 -27.65 0.57 -42.62
N SER A 65 -26.45 0.98 -42.19
CA SER A 65 -25.94 2.33 -42.43
C SER A 65 -25.75 2.64 -43.92
N ALA A 66 -25.32 1.66 -44.70
CA ALA A 66 -25.18 1.77 -46.14
C ALA A 66 -26.55 1.84 -46.83
N ALA A 67 -27.50 0.98 -46.46
CA ALA A 67 -28.85 0.96 -47.01
C ALA A 67 -29.59 2.28 -46.76
N VAL A 68 -29.53 2.83 -45.54
CA VAL A 68 -30.14 4.14 -45.21
C VAL A 68 -29.53 5.27 -46.04
N ARG A 69 -28.21 5.26 -46.25
CA ARG A 69 -27.53 6.29 -47.06
C ARG A 69 -27.97 6.28 -48.53
N HIS A 70 -28.24 5.10 -49.09
CA HIS A 70 -28.78 4.97 -50.44
C HIS A 70 -30.26 5.39 -50.48
N ALA A 71 -31.05 5.03 -49.46
CA ALA A 71 -32.44 5.47 -49.34
C ALA A 71 -32.55 7.01 -49.28
N GLU A 72 -31.70 7.68 -48.51
CA GLU A 72 -31.63 9.16 -48.40
C GLU A 72 -31.28 9.86 -49.73
N ARG A 73 -30.64 9.15 -50.67
CA ARG A 73 -30.32 9.65 -52.01
C ARG A 73 -31.42 9.37 -53.05
N GLY A 74 -32.51 8.73 -52.64
CA GLY A 74 -33.58 8.29 -53.55
C GLY A 74 -33.26 7.01 -54.33
N GLU A 75 -32.18 6.30 -53.98
CA GLU A 75 -31.71 5.10 -54.69
C GLU A 75 -32.33 3.83 -54.06
N ALA A 76 -33.63 3.62 -54.24
CA ALA A 76 -34.37 2.54 -53.59
C ALA A 76 -33.85 1.13 -53.95
N SER A 77 -33.44 0.91 -55.21
CA SER A 77 -32.86 -0.38 -55.66
C SER A 77 -31.52 -0.69 -54.98
N ALA A 78 -30.64 0.31 -54.88
CA ALA A 78 -29.34 0.18 -54.21
C ALA A 78 -29.50 -0.02 -52.70
N ALA A 79 -30.49 0.63 -52.07
CA ALA A 79 -30.80 0.42 -50.66
C ALA A 79 -31.25 -1.03 -50.38
N ARG A 80 -32.11 -1.59 -51.24
CA ARG A 80 -32.59 -2.98 -51.14
C ARG A 80 -31.47 -4.00 -51.36
N GLU A 81 -30.60 -3.75 -52.33
CA GLU A 81 -29.44 -4.60 -52.60
C GLU A 81 -28.51 -4.68 -51.37
N ARG A 82 -28.23 -3.54 -50.71
CA ARG A 82 -27.40 -3.52 -49.49
C ARG A 82 -28.05 -4.19 -48.29
N ALA A 83 -29.38 -4.21 -48.20
CA ALA A 83 -30.12 -4.88 -47.13
C ALA A 83 -30.40 -6.37 -47.40
N SER A 84 -30.17 -6.87 -48.62
CA SER A 84 -30.52 -8.24 -49.05
C SER A 84 -29.93 -9.34 -48.16
N ASN A 85 -28.71 -9.13 -47.67
CA ASN A 85 -27.99 -10.07 -46.80
C ASN A 85 -28.06 -9.70 -45.31
N LEU A 86 -28.87 -8.72 -44.92
CA LEU A 86 -28.91 -8.19 -43.55
C LEU A 86 -29.21 -9.29 -42.51
N THR A 87 -30.17 -10.16 -42.79
CA THR A 87 -30.53 -11.27 -41.89
C THR A 87 -29.34 -12.22 -41.66
N THR A 88 -28.55 -12.47 -42.70
CA THR A 88 -27.33 -13.29 -42.61
C THR A 88 -26.27 -12.60 -41.74
N TYR A 89 -26.05 -11.30 -41.94
CA TYR A 89 -25.11 -10.53 -41.12
C TYR A 89 -25.53 -10.46 -39.65
N VAL A 90 -26.82 -10.32 -39.36
CA VAL A 90 -27.35 -10.35 -37.99
C VAL A 90 -27.08 -11.69 -37.30
N VAL A 91 -27.28 -12.81 -38.00
CA VAL A 91 -26.99 -14.15 -37.45
C VAL A 91 -25.49 -14.34 -37.20
N GLN A 92 -24.64 -13.84 -38.10
CA GLN A 92 -23.18 -13.90 -37.94
C GLN A 92 -22.71 -13.05 -36.76
N ASP A 93 -23.23 -11.83 -36.62
CA ASP A 93 -22.91 -10.93 -35.51
C ASP A 93 -23.41 -11.51 -34.17
N GLN A 94 -24.60 -12.13 -34.12
CA GLN A 94 -25.09 -12.84 -32.94
C GLN A 94 -24.20 -14.04 -32.58
N ALA A 95 -23.74 -14.82 -33.57
CA ALA A 95 -22.84 -15.94 -33.34
C ALA A 95 -21.44 -15.51 -32.89
N ALA A 96 -20.96 -14.33 -33.32
CA ALA A 96 -19.73 -13.73 -32.83
C ALA A 96 -19.87 -13.33 -31.34
N LEU A 97 -20.92 -12.58 -30.99
CA LEU A 97 -21.20 -12.17 -29.61
C LEU A 97 -21.32 -13.38 -28.66
N ASN A 98 -21.99 -14.45 -29.09
CA ASN A 98 -22.13 -15.67 -28.29
C ASN A 98 -20.79 -16.38 -28.06
N ARG A 99 -19.90 -16.42 -29.07
CA ARG A 99 -18.55 -16.99 -28.94
C ARG A 99 -17.70 -16.19 -27.98
N ASP A 100 -17.74 -14.86 -28.09
CA ASP A 100 -16.99 -13.97 -27.20
C ASP A 100 -17.42 -14.18 -25.74
N VAL A 101 -18.72 -14.12 -25.44
CA VAL A 101 -19.25 -14.36 -24.09
C VAL A 101 -18.82 -15.73 -23.52
N SER A 102 -18.81 -16.78 -24.35
CA SER A 102 -18.37 -18.13 -23.92
C SER A 102 -16.87 -18.20 -23.60
N SER A 103 -16.04 -17.53 -24.41
CA SER A 103 -14.60 -17.39 -24.21
C SER A 103 -14.32 -16.65 -22.90
N TRP A 104 -14.97 -15.50 -22.68
CA TRP A 104 -14.81 -14.72 -21.46
C TRP A 104 -15.35 -15.42 -20.22
N GLY A 105 -16.40 -16.24 -20.35
CA GLY A 105 -16.93 -17.10 -19.28
C GLY A 105 -15.90 -18.15 -18.81
N THR A 106 -15.22 -18.80 -19.74
CA THR A 106 -14.16 -19.77 -19.38
C THR A 106 -12.94 -19.06 -18.76
N VAL A 107 -12.53 -17.92 -19.31
CA VAL A 107 -11.45 -17.09 -18.77
C VAL A 107 -11.78 -16.62 -17.35
N THR A 108 -12.99 -16.14 -17.09
CA THR A 108 -13.42 -15.73 -15.74
C THR A 108 -13.42 -16.90 -14.76
N LEU A 109 -13.89 -18.09 -15.17
CA LEU A 109 -13.83 -19.29 -14.33
C LEU A 109 -12.38 -19.62 -13.93
N TRP A 110 -11.45 -19.68 -14.89
CA TRP A 110 -10.04 -19.96 -14.60
C TRP A 110 -9.41 -18.93 -13.67
N TRP A 111 -9.72 -17.65 -13.86
CA TRP A 111 -9.25 -16.60 -12.95
C TRP A 111 -9.89 -16.69 -11.56
N THR A 112 -11.16 -17.08 -11.44
CA THR A 112 -11.78 -17.30 -10.12
C THR A 112 -11.17 -18.49 -9.39
N VAL A 113 -10.86 -19.59 -10.10
CA VAL A 113 -10.17 -20.74 -9.53
C VAL A 113 -8.75 -20.37 -9.10
N ALA A 114 -8.00 -19.65 -9.94
CA ALA A 114 -6.67 -19.16 -9.60
C ALA A 114 -6.70 -18.19 -8.39
N ALA A 115 -7.68 -17.29 -8.35
CA ALA A 115 -7.87 -16.38 -7.22
C ALA A 115 -8.25 -17.16 -5.94
N ALA A 116 -9.15 -18.14 -6.02
CA ALA A 116 -9.51 -18.98 -4.89
C ALA A 116 -8.33 -19.82 -4.38
N ALA A 117 -7.52 -20.37 -5.30
CA ALA A 117 -6.31 -21.12 -4.97
C ALA A 117 -5.25 -20.26 -4.25
N LEU A 118 -5.24 -18.94 -4.46
CA LEU A 118 -4.37 -18.01 -3.72
C LEU A 118 -5.00 -17.49 -2.42
N VAL A 119 -6.29 -17.16 -2.45
CA VAL A 119 -6.99 -16.54 -1.33
C VAL A 119 -7.30 -17.55 -0.23
N ALA A 120 -7.71 -18.78 -0.56
CA ALA A 120 -8.07 -19.78 0.46
C ALA A 120 -6.88 -20.15 1.36
N PRO A 121 -5.67 -20.46 0.85
CA PRO A 121 -4.50 -20.67 1.70
C PRO A 121 -4.14 -19.41 2.49
N ALA A 122 -4.27 -18.21 1.90
CA ALA A 122 -3.98 -16.96 2.58
C ALA A 122 -4.95 -16.69 3.74
N LEU A 123 -6.24 -16.96 3.57
CA LEU A 123 -7.27 -16.85 4.61
C LEU A 123 -7.07 -17.91 5.70
N TRP A 124 -6.77 -19.15 5.32
CA TRP A 124 -6.47 -20.22 6.27
C TRP A 124 -5.21 -19.90 7.12
N LEU A 125 -4.12 -19.47 6.48
CA LEU A 125 -2.92 -18.98 7.15
C LEU A 125 -3.24 -17.80 8.07
N ARG A 126 -4.05 -16.85 7.63
CA ARG A 126 -4.48 -15.72 8.44
C ARG A 126 -5.28 -16.16 9.66
N HIS A 127 -6.23 -17.08 9.50
CA HIS A 127 -7.02 -17.60 10.60
C HIS A 127 -6.14 -18.33 11.63
N ARG A 128 -5.23 -19.19 11.16
CA ARG A 128 -4.26 -19.90 12.03
C ARG A 128 -3.38 -18.93 12.82
N ARG A 129 -2.92 -17.86 12.18
CA ARG A 129 -2.12 -16.81 12.84
C ARG A 129 -2.94 -16.01 13.86
N GLN A 130 -4.21 -15.72 13.56
CA GLN A 130 -5.08 -15.03 14.50
C GLN A 130 -5.35 -15.84 15.77
N ALA A 131 -5.51 -17.16 15.65
CA ALA A 131 -5.65 -18.04 16.80
C ALA A 131 -4.44 -17.96 17.75
N GLY A 132 -3.22 -17.95 17.20
CA GLY A 132 -1.99 -17.83 18.00
C GLY A 132 -1.78 -16.46 18.65
N ALA A 133 -2.52 -15.43 18.22
CA ALA A 133 -2.47 -14.08 18.79
C ALA A 133 -3.70 -13.74 19.64
N ALA A 134 -4.64 -14.67 19.82
CA ALA A 134 -5.93 -14.39 20.47
C ALA A 134 -5.75 -13.89 21.91
N GLU A 135 -4.88 -14.53 22.68
CA GLU A 135 -4.61 -14.19 24.07
C GLU A 135 -4.01 -12.78 24.22
N ILE A 136 -2.96 -12.45 23.46
CA ILE A 136 -2.37 -11.10 23.51
C ILE A 136 -3.33 -10.04 22.99
N VAL A 137 -4.16 -10.38 21.99
CA VAL A 137 -5.22 -9.50 21.50
C VAL A 137 -6.25 -9.22 22.59
N GLU A 138 -6.57 -10.21 23.42
CA GLU A 138 -7.48 -10.03 24.55
C GLU A 138 -6.87 -9.09 25.61
N VAL A 139 -5.63 -9.33 26.04
CA VAL A 139 -4.92 -8.49 27.03
C VAL A 139 -4.84 -7.05 26.54
N VAL A 140 -4.34 -6.84 25.32
CA VAL A 140 -4.20 -5.50 24.71
C VAL A 140 -5.55 -4.87 24.40
N GLY A 141 -6.56 -5.68 24.08
CA GLY A 141 -7.90 -5.25 23.70
C GLY A 141 -8.66 -4.54 24.81
N ARG A 142 -8.36 -4.85 26.08
CA ARG A 142 -8.90 -4.13 27.25
C ARG A 142 -8.46 -2.66 27.29
N PHE A 143 -7.27 -2.38 26.76
CA PHE A 143 -6.58 -1.09 26.85
C PHE A 143 -6.47 -0.37 25.49
N ALA A 144 -7.05 -0.93 24.44
CA ALA A 144 -7.01 -0.36 23.11
C ALA A 144 -8.17 0.62 22.90
N PRO A 145 -7.90 1.84 22.39
CA PRO A 145 -8.95 2.83 22.16
C PRO A 145 -9.90 2.35 21.06
N ARG A 146 -11.21 2.48 21.30
CA ARG A 146 -12.24 2.17 20.31
C ARG A 146 -12.36 3.34 19.34
N HIS A 147 -12.05 3.09 18.07
CA HIS A 147 -12.23 4.06 17.00
C HIS A 147 -13.41 3.67 16.09
N PRO A 148 -14.12 4.65 15.50
CA PRO A 148 -15.18 4.37 14.53
C PRO A 148 -14.63 3.58 13.33
N ARG A 149 -15.40 2.58 12.87
CA ARG A 149 -14.99 1.69 11.76
C ARG A 149 -14.73 2.45 10.46
N TRP A 150 -15.40 3.59 10.24
CA TRP A 150 -15.26 4.46 9.07
C TRP A 150 -14.03 5.36 9.10
N ARG A 151 -13.47 5.66 10.29
CA ARG A 151 -12.35 6.61 10.43
C ARG A 151 -11.13 6.17 9.62
N ARG A 152 -10.75 4.91 9.77
CA ARG A 152 -9.56 4.36 9.12
C ARG A 152 -9.64 4.33 7.58
N PRO A 153 -10.69 3.77 6.93
CA PRO A 153 -10.74 3.76 5.47
C PRO A 153 -10.70 5.17 4.88
N VAL A 154 -11.37 6.15 5.50
CA VAL A 154 -11.31 7.56 5.09
C VAL A 154 -9.88 8.10 5.14
N PHE A 155 -9.18 7.92 6.27
CA PHE A 155 -7.80 8.41 6.39
C PHE A 155 -6.79 7.60 5.57
N VAL A 156 -7.05 6.32 5.29
CA VAL A 156 -6.25 5.53 4.34
C VAL A 156 -6.41 6.07 2.92
N ALA A 157 -7.63 6.39 2.50
CA ALA A 157 -7.89 7.01 1.20
C ALA A 157 -7.23 8.40 1.11
N ALA A 158 -7.37 9.23 2.15
CA ALA A 158 -6.72 10.53 2.22
C ALA A 158 -5.19 10.43 2.19
N SER A 159 -4.59 9.47 2.91
CA SER A 159 -3.15 9.21 2.81
C SER A 159 -2.76 8.74 1.40
N GLY A 160 -3.57 7.90 0.75
CA GLY A 160 -3.35 7.47 -0.64
C GLY A 160 -3.33 8.65 -1.62
N ALA A 161 -4.29 9.56 -1.51
CA ALA A 161 -4.33 10.80 -2.28
C ALA A 161 -3.11 11.70 -1.99
N GLY A 162 -2.73 11.83 -0.72
CA GLY A 162 -1.53 12.57 -0.30
C GLY A 162 -0.24 12.02 -0.92
N TYR A 163 -0.07 10.69 -0.95
CA TYR A 163 1.06 10.03 -1.62
C TYR A 163 1.04 10.28 -3.13
N ALA A 164 -0.12 10.17 -3.77
CA ALA A 164 -0.26 10.45 -5.21
C ALA A 164 0.15 11.90 -5.54
N LEU A 165 -0.38 12.89 -4.80
CA LEU A 165 -0.01 14.30 -4.92
C LEU A 165 1.49 14.54 -4.71
N PHE A 166 2.05 13.95 -3.64
CA PHE A 166 3.48 14.10 -3.32
C PHE A 166 4.37 13.51 -4.43
N THR A 167 4.07 12.29 -4.89
CA THR A 167 4.84 11.66 -5.98
C THR A 167 4.68 12.40 -7.31
N ALA A 168 3.47 12.82 -7.67
CA ALA A 168 3.22 13.59 -8.88
C ALA A 168 3.96 14.94 -8.86
N GLY A 169 3.92 15.65 -7.74
CA GLY A 169 4.67 16.89 -7.57
C GLY A 169 6.18 16.68 -7.64
N PHE A 170 6.71 15.60 -7.02
CA PHE A 170 8.12 15.23 -7.13
C PHE A 170 8.54 14.97 -8.58
N PHE A 171 7.75 14.18 -9.32
CA PHE A 171 8.01 13.92 -10.73
C PHE A 171 7.91 15.18 -11.59
N ALA A 172 6.95 16.07 -11.31
CA ALA A 172 6.82 17.34 -12.02
C ALA A 172 8.05 18.25 -11.82
N VAL A 173 8.51 18.40 -10.57
CA VAL A 173 9.71 19.21 -10.24
C VAL A 173 10.98 18.59 -10.84
N THR A 174 11.19 17.28 -10.66
CA THR A 174 12.37 16.59 -11.21
C THR A 174 12.38 16.62 -12.74
N MET A 175 11.23 16.46 -13.38
CA MET A 175 11.08 16.56 -14.83
C MET A 175 11.36 17.98 -15.33
N ALA A 176 10.86 19.02 -14.64
CA ALA A 176 11.16 20.41 -14.96
C ALA A 176 12.66 20.73 -14.81
N GLN A 177 13.33 20.19 -13.79
CA GLN A 177 14.77 20.39 -13.61
C GLN A 177 15.62 19.66 -14.66
N GLN A 178 15.32 18.40 -14.95
CA GLN A 178 16.13 17.58 -15.86
C GLN A 178 15.89 17.92 -17.34
N ARG A 179 14.65 18.28 -17.70
CA ARG A 179 14.24 18.52 -19.10
C ARG A 179 13.82 19.95 -19.38
N GLY A 180 13.95 20.86 -18.41
CA GLY A 180 13.55 22.26 -18.55
C GLY A 180 14.10 22.90 -19.81
N HIS A 181 15.39 22.72 -20.10
CA HIS A 181 16.04 23.24 -21.31
C HIS A 181 15.41 22.81 -22.66
N LYS A 182 14.58 21.75 -22.68
CA LYS A 182 13.86 21.27 -23.88
C LYS A 182 12.39 21.66 -23.90
N MET A 183 11.88 22.33 -22.86
CA MET A 183 10.47 22.67 -22.70
C MET A 183 10.21 24.15 -23.00
N PRO A 184 9.04 24.49 -23.56
CA PRO A 184 8.65 25.88 -23.70
C PRO A 184 8.55 26.54 -22.33
N LEU A 185 8.92 27.83 -22.26
CA LEU A 185 9.06 28.57 -21.00
C LEU A 185 7.76 28.57 -20.17
N ALA A 186 6.60 28.63 -20.84
CA ALA A 186 5.29 28.49 -20.20
C ALA A 186 5.08 27.15 -19.49
N ALA A 187 5.55 26.03 -20.08
CA ALA A 187 5.45 24.72 -19.44
C ALA A 187 6.37 24.61 -18.22
N GLN A 188 7.56 25.23 -18.27
CA GLN A 188 8.46 25.28 -17.11
C GLN A 188 7.84 26.10 -15.96
N VAL A 189 7.32 27.28 -16.28
CA VAL A 189 6.66 28.18 -15.31
C VAL A 189 5.38 27.58 -14.75
N LEU A 190 4.72 26.64 -15.43
CA LEU A 190 3.55 25.94 -14.89
C LEU A 190 3.95 24.70 -14.05
N LEU A 191 4.89 23.89 -14.55
CA LEU A 191 5.27 22.62 -13.95
C LEU A 191 6.05 22.78 -12.63
N LEU A 192 6.92 23.79 -12.53
CA LEU A 192 7.72 24.02 -11.33
C LEU A 192 6.88 24.46 -10.12
N PRO A 193 6.14 25.59 -10.16
CA PRO A 193 5.29 25.99 -9.05
C PRO A 193 4.09 25.06 -8.86
N GLY A 194 3.52 24.50 -9.93
CA GLY A 194 2.48 23.48 -9.82
C GLY A 194 2.98 22.20 -9.14
N GLY A 195 4.19 21.75 -9.47
CA GLY A 195 4.85 20.61 -8.84
C GLY A 195 5.19 20.87 -7.37
N LEU A 196 5.69 22.06 -7.04
CA LEU A 196 5.96 22.48 -5.65
C LEU A 196 4.67 22.59 -4.82
N ALA A 197 3.60 23.15 -5.38
CA ALA A 197 2.29 23.22 -4.73
C ALA A 197 1.72 21.82 -4.47
N ALA A 198 1.80 20.91 -5.46
CA ALA A 198 1.38 19.52 -5.30
C ALA A 198 2.21 18.77 -4.24
N LEU A 199 3.53 19.00 -4.21
CA LEU A 199 4.42 18.48 -3.17
C LEU A 199 4.02 18.96 -1.77
N GLY A 200 3.83 20.27 -1.59
CA GLY A 200 3.44 20.87 -0.33
C GLY A 200 2.07 20.39 0.15
N ALA A 201 1.08 20.37 -0.74
CA ALA A 201 -0.26 19.85 -0.45
C ALA A 201 -0.21 18.36 -0.08
N GLY A 202 0.52 17.55 -0.86
CA GLY A 202 0.74 16.13 -0.57
C GLY A 202 1.37 15.92 0.81
N PHE A 203 2.41 16.69 1.14
CA PHE A 203 3.07 16.65 2.44
C PHE A 203 2.13 17.00 3.60
N LEU A 204 1.35 18.08 3.49
CA LEU A 204 0.39 18.49 4.52
C LEU A 204 -0.71 17.45 4.72
N VAL A 205 -1.26 16.91 3.62
CA VAL A 205 -2.26 15.82 3.66
C VAL A 205 -1.68 14.59 4.34
N LEU A 206 -0.43 14.22 4.04
CA LEU A 206 0.23 13.08 4.68
C LEU A 206 0.48 13.32 6.17
N ARG A 207 0.96 14.51 6.54
CA ARG A 207 1.17 14.91 7.94
C ARG A 207 -0.12 14.82 8.76
N TYR A 208 -1.25 15.20 8.17
CA TYR A 208 -2.55 15.14 8.83
C TYR A 208 -3.18 13.74 8.85
N SER A 209 -3.14 13.03 7.72
CA SER A 209 -3.87 11.77 7.53
C SER A 209 -3.15 10.55 8.08
N ARG A 210 -1.81 10.50 8.04
CA ARG A 210 -1.05 9.31 8.43
C ARG A 210 -1.24 8.92 9.90
N PRO A 211 -1.08 9.82 10.90
CA PRO A 211 -1.29 9.43 12.30
C PRO A 211 -2.71 8.90 12.55
N ARG A 212 -3.69 9.39 11.77
CA ARG A 212 -5.09 8.99 11.87
C ARG A 212 -5.40 7.68 11.12
N SER A 213 -4.55 7.26 10.19
CA SER A 213 -4.67 5.98 9.48
C SER A 213 -3.87 4.84 10.13
N ALA A 214 -3.07 5.16 11.16
CA ALA A 214 -2.31 4.20 11.95
C ALA A 214 -3.19 3.07 12.51
N ARG A 215 -2.64 1.85 12.54
CA ARG A 215 -3.32 0.70 13.16
C ARG A 215 -3.13 0.78 14.67
N GLY A 216 -4.21 0.68 15.43
CA GLY A 216 -4.11 0.40 16.87
C GLY A 216 -3.55 -0.99 17.14
N ALA A 217 -3.05 -1.22 18.36
CA ALA A 217 -2.33 -2.45 18.74
C ALA A 217 -3.10 -3.74 18.41
N VAL A 218 -4.37 -3.86 18.82
CA VAL A 218 -5.22 -5.02 18.48
C VAL A 218 -5.26 -5.32 16.98
N ARG A 219 -5.43 -4.29 16.16
CA ARG A 219 -5.55 -4.47 14.71
C ARG A 219 -4.22 -4.76 14.04
N ALA A 220 -3.11 -4.30 14.63
CA ALA A 220 -1.77 -4.68 14.19
C ALA A 220 -1.50 -6.16 14.50
N LEU A 221 -1.82 -6.61 15.71
CA LEU A 221 -1.72 -8.00 16.14
C LEU A 221 -2.57 -8.93 15.25
N LEU A 222 -3.84 -8.61 15.00
CA LEU A 222 -4.73 -9.42 14.16
C LEU A 222 -4.36 -9.42 12.67
N ALA A 223 -3.65 -8.40 12.19
CA ALA A 223 -3.24 -8.30 10.79
C ALA A 223 -1.98 -9.12 10.50
N ASP A 224 -1.08 -9.23 11.47
CA ASP A 224 0.17 -9.97 11.34
C ASP A 224 0.02 -11.42 11.85
N GLY A 225 -0.50 -11.55 13.07
CA GLY A 225 -0.77 -12.79 13.80
C GLY A 225 0.46 -13.61 14.21
N ARG A 226 1.67 -13.06 14.07
CA ARG A 226 2.86 -13.56 14.80
C ARG A 226 2.86 -13.03 16.23
N ARG A 227 3.63 -13.67 17.12
CA ARG A 227 3.93 -13.12 18.46
C ARG A 227 4.54 -11.71 18.32
N PRO A 228 4.15 -10.74 19.16
CA PRO A 228 4.61 -9.37 18.98
C PRO A 228 6.05 -9.13 19.42
N VAL A 229 6.55 -7.98 18.99
CA VAL A 229 7.71 -7.32 19.57
C VAL A 229 7.17 -6.27 20.53
N LEU A 230 7.49 -6.41 21.82
CA LEU A 230 7.18 -5.39 22.82
C LEU A 230 8.28 -4.34 22.79
N TYR A 231 7.92 -3.11 22.44
CA TYR A 231 8.83 -1.99 22.44
C TYR A 231 8.56 -1.09 23.64
N LEU A 232 9.52 -1.04 24.56
CA LEU A 232 9.49 -0.25 25.78
C LEU A 232 10.49 0.91 25.66
N ARG A 233 10.07 2.09 26.11
CA ARG A 233 10.89 3.31 26.05
C ARG A 233 10.36 4.33 27.05
N SER A 234 11.21 5.30 27.39
CA SER A 234 10.77 6.46 28.16
C SER A 234 9.84 7.36 27.33
N PHE A 235 8.77 7.87 27.95
CA PHE A 235 7.90 8.87 27.33
C PHE A 235 8.59 10.22 27.08
N ALA A 236 9.71 10.49 27.76
CA ALA A 236 10.50 11.70 27.50
C ALA A 236 11.09 11.68 26.07
N ASP A 237 11.39 10.49 25.54
CA ASP A 237 12.03 10.32 24.24
C ASP A 237 11.04 10.33 23.07
N ASP A 238 9.73 10.32 23.34
CA ASP A 238 8.68 10.29 22.33
C ASP A 238 8.78 11.45 21.33
N HIS A 239 9.19 12.65 21.79
CA HIS A 239 9.36 13.82 20.91
C HIS A 239 10.52 13.63 19.93
N THR A 240 11.66 13.15 20.41
CA THR A 240 12.85 12.84 19.60
C THR A 240 12.57 11.68 18.64
N ALA A 241 11.80 10.68 19.08
CA ALA A 241 11.38 9.54 18.26
C ALA A 241 10.42 9.93 17.12
N ALA A 242 9.57 10.94 17.36
CA ALA A 242 8.62 11.46 16.39
C ALA A 242 9.23 12.41 15.34
N GLN A 243 10.50 12.81 15.51
CA GLN A 243 11.20 13.62 14.53
C GLN A 243 11.39 12.85 13.22
N VAL A 244 11.40 13.60 12.12
CA VAL A 244 11.78 13.11 10.81
C VAL A 244 13.21 13.58 10.59
N ASP A 245 14.11 12.65 10.26
CA ASP A 245 15.49 13.02 9.97
C ASP A 245 15.56 13.82 8.68
N ASP A 246 16.20 14.99 8.75
CA ASP A 246 16.57 15.81 7.61
C ASP A 246 17.77 15.15 6.90
N GLY A 247 17.62 14.87 5.62
CA GLY A 247 18.67 14.32 4.78
C GLY A 247 18.62 14.93 3.38
N PRO A 248 19.58 14.61 2.48
CA PRO A 248 19.58 15.11 1.11
C PRO A 248 18.33 14.70 0.31
N ASN A 249 17.56 13.72 0.80
CA ASN A 249 16.29 13.29 0.24
C ASN A 249 15.14 13.66 1.19
N LEU A 250 13.99 14.05 0.63
CA LEU A 250 12.76 14.26 1.39
C LEU A 250 12.32 12.96 2.09
N ASN A 251 12.61 12.85 3.39
CA ASN A 251 12.06 11.82 4.25
C ASN A 251 10.74 12.32 4.84
N ILE A 252 9.75 11.43 4.91
CA ILE A 252 8.42 11.73 5.46
C ILE A 252 8.07 10.78 6.62
N HIS A 253 8.99 9.87 6.98
CA HIS A 253 8.80 8.88 8.03
C HIS A 253 9.54 9.31 9.30
N SER A 254 8.88 9.22 10.46
CA SER A 254 9.55 9.48 11.73
C SER A 254 10.60 8.41 12.03
N ARG A 255 11.52 8.72 12.96
CA ARG A 255 12.51 7.75 13.41
C ARG A 255 11.86 6.52 14.07
N GLU A 256 10.78 6.71 14.82
CA GLU A 256 9.99 5.61 15.41
C GLU A 256 9.33 4.74 14.31
N GLU A 257 8.83 5.34 13.22
CA GLU A 257 8.30 4.59 12.07
C GLU A 257 9.35 3.72 11.40
N GLN A 258 10.54 4.29 11.25
CA GLN A 258 11.69 3.59 10.70
C GLN A 258 12.10 2.42 11.60
N LEU A 259 12.23 2.64 12.91
CA LEU A 259 12.53 1.59 13.88
C LEU A 259 11.44 0.50 13.91
N ALA A 260 10.16 0.88 13.97
CA ALA A 260 9.05 -0.05 13.96
C ALA A 260 8.99 -0.86 12.65
N GLY A 261 9.40 -0.29 11.51
CA GLY A 261 9.54 -1.03 10.25
C GLY A 261 10.60 -2.13 10.34
N VAL A 262 11.72 -1.87 11.00
CA VAL A 262 12.78 -2.84 11.24
C VAL A 262 12.34 -3.92 12.24
N LEU A 263 11.78 -3.52 13.38
CA LEU A 263 11.26 -4.43 14.40
C LEU A 263 10.08 -5.28 13.86
N GLY A 264 9.32 -4.74 12.90
CA GLY A 264 8.26 -5.42 12.17
C GLY A 264 8.72 -6.70 11.45
N ALA A 265 10.01 -6.82 11.15
CA ALA A 265 10.57 -8.03 10.57
C ALA A 265 10.46 -9.24 11.52
N PHE A 266 10.48 -9.01 12.83
CA PHE A 266 10.37 -10.03 13.87
C PHE A 266 8.89 -10.37 14.11
N GLY A 267 8.04 -9.37 14.33
CA GLY A 267 6.61 -9.52 14.58
C GLY A 267 5.89 -8.17 14.60
N PRO A 268 4.56 -8.15 14.85
CA PRO A 268 3.85 -6.89 15.03
C PRO A 268 4.43 -6.13 16.24
N VAL A 269 4.82 -4.88 16.05
CA VAL A 269 5.43 -4.05 17.10
C VAL A 269 4.34 -3.35 17.89
N ILE A 270 4.31 -3.58 19.20
CA ILE A 270 3.39 -2.93 20.13
C ILE A 270 4.17 -2.11 21.15
N ALA A 271 3.61 -0.99 21.58
CA ALA A 271 4.20 -0.13 22.60
C ALA A 271 3.10 0.50 23.47
N VAL A 272 3.44 0.85 24.70
CA VAL A 272 2.57 1.64 25.56
C VAL A 272 2.63 3.10 25.09
N GLY A 273 1.46 3.71 24.89
CA GLY A 273 1.34 5.14 24.60
C GLY A 273 1.23 5.96 25.89
N LYS A 274 1.63 7.23 25.83
CA LYS A 274 1.45 8.17 26.94
C LYS A 274 -0.05 8.34 27.25
N PRO A 275 -0.51 8.16 28.50
CA PRO A 275 -1.90 8.41 28.86
C PRO A 275 -2.35 9.82 28.46
N GLY A 276 -3.57 9.94 27.92
CA GLY A 276 -4.13 11.23 27.46
C GLY A 276 -3.60 11.74 26.12
N GLU A 277 -2.80 10.95 25.39
CA GLU A 277 -2.33 11.34 24.06
C GLU A 277 -3.51 11.42 23.05
N PRO A 278 -3.70 12.56 22.34
CA PRO A 278 -4.89 12.79 21.51
C PRO A 278 -4.93 11.93 20.24
N LEU A 279 -3.77 11.53 19.73
CA LEU A 279 -3.62 10.71 18.54
C LEU A 279 -2.43 9.76 18.69
N PRO A 280 -2.56 8.48 18.30
CA PRO A 280 -1.42 7.58 18.31
C PRO A 280 -0.34 8.10 17.37
N ARG A 281 0.89 8.25 17.88
CA ARG A 281 2.05 8.56 17.03
C ARG A 281 2.30 7.42 16.05
N LEU A 282 2.91 7.78 14.93
CA LEU A 282 3.30 6.84 13.90
C LEU A 282 4.50 6.02 14.38
N GLY A 283 4.49 4.71 14.09
CA GLY A 283 5.53 3.78 14.52
C GLY A 283 4.95 2.51 15.11
N ALA A 284 5.34 2.19 16.35
CA ALA A 284 4.80 1.05 17.08
C ALA A 284 3.28 1.21 17.31
N ALA A 285 2.55 0.10 17.26
CA ALA A 285 1.11 0.13 17.45
C ALA A 285 0.78 0.32 18.94
N ARG A 286 0.11 1.44 19.27
CA ARG A 286 -0.09 1.86 20.67
C ARG A 286 -1.37 1.29 21.29
N PHE A 287 -1.28 1.03 22.59
CA PHE A 287 -2.37 0.84 23.55
C PHE A 287 -2.06 1.67 24.81
N TYR A 288 -3.05 1.93 25.65
CA TYR A 288 -2.91 2.89 26.75
C TYR A 288 -3.26 2.22 28.07
N LEU A 289 -2.24 2.03 28.92
CA LEU A 289 -2.43 1.48 30.26
C LEU A 289 -2.89 2.57 31.24
N PRO A 290 -3.62 2.17 32.31
CA PRO A 290 -3.87 3.05 33.45
C PRO A 290 -2.55 3.50 34.10
N LEU A 291 -2.59 4.62 34.82
CA LEU A 291 -1.43 5.14 35.56
C LEU A 291 -1.07 4.23 36.76
N ASP A 292 -2.07 3.56 37.32
CA ASP A 292 -1.94 2.61 38.42
C ASP A 292 -2.12 1.17 37.89
N ASP A 293 -1.51 0.19 38.54
CA ASP A 293 -1.66 -1.24 38.24
C ASP A 293 -1.29 -1.66 36.79
N TRP A 294 -0.31 -0.98 36.20
CA TRP A 294 0.18 -1.28 34.85
C TRP A 294 1.22 -2.40 34.82
N GLN A 295 1.94 -2.61 35.94
CA GLN A 295 3.04 -3.57 36.03
C GLN A 295 2.64 -5.02 35.67
N PRO A 296 1.51 -5.58 36.19
CA PRO A 296 1.12 -6.96 35.86
C PRO A 296 0.84 -7.14 34.37
N VAL A 297 0.30 -6.11 33.72
CA VAL A 297 0.03 -6.14 32.29
C VAL A 297 1.35 -6.18 31.50
N ILE A 298 2.36 -5.40 31.90
CA ILE A 298 3.66 -5.42 31.24
C ILE A 298 4.35 -6.76 31.40
N LEU A 299 4.36 -7.35 32.59
CA LEU A 299 4.91 -8.71 32.80
C LEU A 299 4.24 -9.73 31.88
N ARG A 300 2.91 -9.71 31.79
CA ARG A 300 2.17 -10.61 30.88
C ARG A 300 2.51 -10.35 29.41
N LEU A 301 2.70 -9.10 29.01
CA LEU A 301 3.11 -8.76 27.64
C LEU A 301 4.54 -9.19 27.34
N MET A 302 5.46 -9.10 28.30
CA MET A 302 6.81 -9.61 28.16
C MET A 302 6.78 -11.12 27.89
N GLU A 303 6.00 -11.89 28.65
CA GLU A 303 5.84 -13.33 28.46
C GLU A 303 5.33 -13.68 27.05
N LEU A 304 4.24 -13.03 26.62
CA LEU A 304 3.56 -13.31 25.34
C LEU A 304 4.33 -12.80 24.11
N SER A 305 5.27 -11.88 24.30
CA SER A 305 6.11 -11.35 23.22
C SER A 305 7.19 -12.35 22.83
N GLN A 306 7.68 -12.28 21.59
CA GLN A 306 8.84 -13.07 21.15
C GLN A 306 10.16 -12.30 21.26
N LEU A 307 10.10 -10.97 21.40
CA LEU A 307 11.24 -10.09 21.50
C LEU A 307 10.81 -8.88 22.34
N ILE A 308 11.64 -8.51 23.30
CA ILE A 308 11.47 -7.35 24.18
C ILE A 308 12.59 -6.38 23.80
N VAL A 309 12.20 -5.23 23.28
CA VAL A 309 13.13 -4.20 22.82
C VAL A 309 12.98 -3.01 23.74
N LEU A 310 14.04 -2.64 24.45
CA LEU A 310 14.04 -1.51 25.37
C LEU A 310 14.94 -0.40 24.80
N SER A 311 14.39 0.79 24.63
CA SER A 311 15.22 1.99 24.38
C SER A 311 15.68 2.53 25.72
N VAL A 312 16.96 2.34 26.03
CA VAL A 312 17.51 2.70 27.35
C VAL A 312 17.38 4.20 27.58
N GLY A 313 16.89 4.58 28.75
CA GLY A 313 16.67 5.98 29.13
C GLY A 313 16.69 6.14 30.64
N LEU A 314 16.48 7.36 31.13
CA LEU A 314 16.61 7.69 32.56
C LEU A 314 15.32 7.50 33.38
N GLY A 315 14.24 7.01 32.78
CA GLY A 315 12.96 6.88 33.47
C GLY A 315 12.92 5.71 34.46
N GLU A 316 12.53 5.96 35.71
CA GLU A 316 12.46 4.92 36.76
C GLU A 316 11.56 3.73 36.39
N GLY A 317 10.40 3.98 35.79
CA GLY A 317 9.51 2.91 35.32
C GLY A 317 10.18 2.01 34.27
N LEU A 318 10.99 2.58 33.38
CA LEU A 318 11.72 1.82 32.37
C LEU A 318 12.85 0.98 32.99
N TRP A 319 13.49 1.47 34.05
CA TRP A 319 14.50 0.68 34.78
C TRP A 319 13.87 -0.52 35.49
N TRP A 320 12.70 -0.35 36.10
CA TRP A 320 11.93 -1.48 36.62
C TRP A 320 11.58 -2.47 35.49
N GLU A 321 11.11 -1.99 34.33
CA GLU A 321 10.82 -2.86 33.18
C GLU A 321 12.07 -3.63 32.70
N LEU A 322 13.22 -2.97 32.68
CA LEU A 322 14.49 -3.59 32.31
C LEU A 322 14.91 -4.66 33.32
N GLU A 323 14.81 -4.37 34.62
CA GLU A 323 15.11 -5.33 35.69
C GLU A 323 14.22 -6.58 35.58
N GLN A 324 12.93 -6.42 35.33
CA GLN A 324 12.01 -7.54 35.13
C GLN A 324 12.34 -8.33 33.85
N ALA A 325 12.72 -7.66 32.77
CA ALA A 325 13.16 -8.33 31.55
C ALA A 325 14.45 -9.14 31.78
N VAL A 326 15.41 -8.61 32.54
CA VAL A 326 16.69 -9.28 32.81
C VAL A 326 16.52 -10.48 33.75
N SER A 327 15.71 -10.33 34.79
CA SER A 327 15.51 -11.36 35.82
C SER A 327 14.61 -12.52 35.37
N SER A 328 13.58 -12.25 34.57
CA SER A 328 12.49 -13.20 34.32
C SER A 328 12.48 -13.81 32.91
N HIS A 329 13.35 -13.33 32.00
CA HIS A 329 13.35 -13.75 30.60
C HIS A 329 14.74 -14.17 30.13
N PRO A 330 14.81 -15.06 29.12
CA PRO A 330 16.10 -15.46 28.56
C PRO A 330 16.73 -14.29 27.78
N ALA A 331 18.06 -14.26 27.82
CA ALA A 331 18.92 -13.24 27.18
C ALA A 331 18.60 -13.04 25.68
N ASP A 332 18.30 -14.10 24.94
CA ASP A 332 18.01 -14.07 23.50
C ASP A 332 16.71 -13.34 23.13
N LYS A 333 15.84 -13.11 24.12
CA LYS A 333 14.58 -12.39 23.99
C LYS A 333 14.75 -10.88 24.17
N VAL A 334 15.85 -10.41 24.76
CA VAL A 334 16.04 -9.01 25.15
C VAL A 334 17.02 -8.30 24.21
N VAL A 335 16.64 -7.13 23.72
CA VAL A 335 17.50 -6.25 22.91
C VAL A 335 17.42 -4.85 23.47
N LEU A 336 18.57 -4.23 23.71
CA LEU A 336 18.66 -2.85 24.18
C LEU A 336 19.07 -1.93 23.03
N LEU A 337 18.35 -0.83 22.88
CA LEU A 337 18.70 0.28 21.99
C LEU A 337 19.29 1.39 22.84
N VAL A 338 20.53 1.75 22.57
CA VAL A 338 21.27 2.74 23.34
C VAL A 338 21.17 4.08 22.60
N PRO A 339 20.60 5.14 23.21
CA PRO A 339 20.51 6.44 22.56
C PRO A 339 21.89 7.11 22.47
N GLY A 340 22.02 8.11 21.60
CA GLY A 340 23.28 8.87 21.46
C GLY A 340 23.64 9.78 22.65
N ARG A 341 22.71 10.03 23.58
CA ARG A 341 22.92 10.87 24.77
C ARG A 341 22.73 10.03 26.03
N THR A 342 23.81 9.56 26.63
CA THR A 342 23.79 8.48 27.64
C THR A 342 24.64 8.75 28.87
N ALA A 343 24.82 10.02 29.29
CA ALA A 343 25.49 10.32 30.56
C ALA A 343 24.77 9.58 31.71
N GLY A 344 25.51 8.77 32.47
CA GLY A 344 25.01 7.98 33.62
C GLY A 344 24.23 6.70 33.28
N VAL A 345 23.92 6.44 32.00
CA VAL A 345 23.16 5.24 31.60
C VAL A 345 24.02 3.98 31.65
N ALA A 346 25.30 4.09 31.26
CA ALA A 346 26.21 2.95 31.22
C ALA A 346 26.46 2.37 32.62
N GLU A 347 26.72 3.21 33.62
CA GLU A 347 26.96 2.81 35.01
C GLU A 347 25.77 2.05 35.59
N ARG A 348 24.57 2.62 35.48
CA ARG A 348 23.34 1.98 35.98
C ARG A 348 23.00 0.70 35.21
N LEU A 349 23.38 0.60 33.94
CA LEU A 349 23.21 -0.63 33.17
C LEU A 349 24.20 -1.72 33.62
N ASP A 350 25.44 -1.35 33.92
CA ASP A 350 26.47 -2.26 34.41
C ASP A 350 26.15 -2.79 35.82
N GLU A 351 25.47 -2.01 36.66
CA GLU A 351 24.96 -2.47 37.97
C GLU A 351 23.83 -3.50 37.83
N LEU A 352 22.98 -3.36 36.80
CA LEU A 352 21.81 -4.20 36.60
C LEU A 352 22.11 -5.50 35.84
N LEU A 353 23.03 -5.45 34.88
CA LEU A 353 23.33 -6.60 34.03
C LEU A 353 24.24 -7.61 34.76
N PRO A 354 24.04 -8.92 34.58
CA PRO A 354 24.93 -9.94 35.14
C PRO A 354 26.37 -9.86 34.64
N VAL A 355 26.57 -9.33 33.43
CA VAL A 355 27.86 -9.09 32.79
C VAL A 355 27.90 -7.63 32.34
N PRO A 356 28.95 -6.86 32.66
CA PRO A 356 29.00 -5.44 32.35
C PRO A 356 28.94 -5.20 30.85
N SER A 357 28.15 -4.21 30.45
CA SER A 357 27.83 -3.83 29.09
C SER A 357 29.03 -3.32 28.28
N ARG A 358 30.06 -2.82 28.96
CA ARG A 358 31.23 -2.11 28.39
C ARG A 358 30.85 -0.93 27.49
N LEU A 359 29.66 -0.35 27.68
CA LEU A 359 29.22 0.82 26.92
C LEU A 359 30.09 2.06 27.17
N GLY A 360 30.69 2.19 28.36
CA GLY A 360 31.58 3.30 28.71
C GLY A 360 32.85 3.38 27.85
N GLU A 361 33.26 2.27 27.23
CA GLU A 361 34.40 2.23 26.29
C GLU A 361 34.04 2.80 24.90
N MET A 362 32.75 2.94 24.60
CA MET A 362 32.26 3.47 23.33
C MET A 362 32.00 4.97 23.47
N SER A 363 32.97 5.78 23.02
CA SER A 363 32.85 7.24 23.03
C SER A 363 31.71 7.69 22.09
N ALA A 364 30.53 7.95 22.65
CA ALA A 364 29.45 8.60 21.94
C ALA A 364 29.80 10.09 21.79
N GLY A 365 30.34 10.45 20.62
CA GLY A 365 30.60 11.85 20.29
C GLY A 365 29.33 12.70 20.42
N ASP A 366 29.48 13.91 20.94
CA ASP A 366 28.39 14.86 21.11
C ASP A 366 27.89 15.29 19.72
N GLY A 367 26.78 14.69 19.26
CA GLY A 367 26.27 14.80 17.88
C GLY A 367 25.97 13.47 17.18
N GLY A 368 26.07 12.33 17.88
CA GLY A 368 25.77 11.00 17.33
C GLY A 368 24.30 10.76 16.92
N PRO A 369 24.03 9.68 16.15
CA PRO A 369 22.69 9.30 15.72
C PRO A 369 21.72 9.05 16.91
N TRP A 370 20.41 9.17 16.66
CA TRP A 370 19.37 8.99 17.69
C TRP A 370 19.53 7.70 18.51
N ILE A 371 19.88 6.60 17.82
CA ILE A 371 20.35 5.35 18.42
C ILE A 371 21.82 5.21 18.02
N SER A 372 22.71 5.13 19.02
CA SER A 372 24.16 5.03 18.85
C SER A 372 24.65 3.59 18.81
N ALA A 373 23.97 2.69 19.52
CA ALA A 373 24.32 1.27 19.54
C ALA A 373 23.09 0.38 19.75
N VAL A 374 23.21 -0.86 19.30
CA VAL A 374 22.26 -1.95 19.59
C VAL A 374 23.00 -3.03 20.35
N MET A 375 22.43 -3.48 21.45
CA MET A 375 22.96 -4.55 22.28
C MET A 375 22.01 -5.75 22.28
N ALA A 376 22.58 -6.92 22.03
CA ALA A 376 21.90 -8.20 22.19
C ALA A 376 22.72 -9.09 23.12
N PHE A 377 22.11 -10.12 23.69
CA PHE A 377 22.75 -10.95 24.70
C PHE A 377 22.88 -12.40 24.24
N GLY A 378 24.09 -12.94 24.38
CA GLY A 378 24.38 -14.36 24.16
C GLY A 378 24.04 -15.23 25.38
N PRO A 379 24.39 -16.53 25.33
CA PRO A 379 24.24 -17.43 26.48
C PRO A 379 24.95 -16.88 27.72
N GLY A 380 24.29 -16.93 28.88
CA GLY A 380 24.85 -16.39 30.13
C GLY A 380 24.87 -14.86 30.20
N TRP A 381 24.00 -14.17 29.46
CA TRP A 381 23.87 -12.70 29.46
C TRP A 381 25.10 -11.94 28.95
N THR A 382 25.94 -12.57 28.12
CA THR A 382 27.11 -11.91 27.53
C THR A 382 26.68 -10.81 26.55
N PRO A 383 27.00 -9.53 26.81
CA PRO A 383 26.54 -8.42 25.97
C PRO A 383 27.34 -8.36 24.67
N HIS A 384 26.63 -8.27 23.55
CA HIS A 384 27.18 -8.00 22.23
C HIS A 384 26.71 -6.63 21.77
N VAL A 385 27.56 -5.62 21.92
CA VAL A 385 27.28 -4.24 21.52
C VAL A 385 27.73 -4.02 20.08
N CYS A 386 26.81 -3.54 19.24
CA CYS A 386 27.08 -3.17 17.85
C CYS A 386 26.78 -1.69 17.64
N PRO A 387 27.78 -0.86 17.28
CA PRO A 387 27.54 0.54 17.00
C PRO A 387 26.65 0.72 15.77
N VAL A 388 25.78 1.73 15.83
CA VAL A 388 25.00 2.22 14.70
C VAL A 388 25.85 3.30 14.03
N GLU A 389 26.79 2.88 13.20
CA GLU A 389 27.60 3.83 12.44
C GLU A 389 26.73 4.56 11.40
N PRO A 390 26.77 5.91 11.34
CA PRO A 390 26.36 6.62 10.14
C PRO A 390 27.28 6.12 9.02
N ALA A 391 26.75 5.65 7.90
CA ALA A 391 27.58 5.18 6.80
C ALA A 391 28.50 6.29 6.29
N ALA A 392 29.71 6.36 6.82
CA ALA A 392 30.85 6.96 6.15
C ALA A 392 31.14 6.07 4.93
N GLY A 393 30.67 6.50 3.76
CA GLY A 393 31.16 5.98 2.48
C GLY A 393 30.66 4.59 2.07
N ALA A 394 29.35 4.38 1.96
CA ALA A 394 28.85 3.44 0.97
C ALA A 394 29.08 4.05 -0.43
N ALA A 395 30.33 4.05 -0.89
CA ALA A 395 30.67 4.49 -2.23
C ALA A 395 29.82 3.67 -3.22
N PRO A 396 29.10 4.32 -4.16
CA PRO A 396 28.36 3.58 -5.18
C PRO A 396 29.32 2.63 -5.91
N PRO A 397 28.83 1.47 -6.40
CA PRO A 397 29.67 0.48 -7.06
C PRO A 397 30.57 1.16 -8.09
N ARG A 398 31.90 1.00 -7.93
CA ARG A 398 32.91 1.57 -8.84
C ARG A 398 32.81 0.87 -10.20
N GLY A 399 31.98 1.42 -11.08
CA GLY A 399 31.81 0.95 -12.46
C GLY A 399 30.71 1.74 -13.18
N GLY A 400 31.05 2.49 -14.22
CA GLY A 400 30.16 3.49 -14.84
C GLY A 400 28.86 2.95 -15.44
N ARG A 401 28.78 1.66 -15.79
CA ARG A 401 27.55 1.00 -16.26
C ARG A 401 26.68 0.49 -15.12
N VAL A 402 27.29 -0.12 -14.10
CA VAL A 402 26.59 -0.61 -12.90
C VAL A 402 26.07 0.55 -12.06
N ARG A 403 26.83 1.64 -11.94
CA ARG A 403 26.39 2.88 -11.27
C ARG A 403 25.19 3.52 -11.98
N ARG A 404 25.23 3.63 -13.31
CA ARG A 404 24.10 4.16 -14.10
C ARG A 404 22.86 3.27 -14.01
N ALA A 405 23.02 1.95 -14.08
CA ALA A 405 21.91 1.02 -13.90
C ALA A 405 21.34 1.08 -12.46
N TYR A 406 22.20 1.18 -11.45
CA TYR A 406 21.82 1.36 -10.05
C TYR A 406 21.07 2.68 -9.84
N GLU A 407 21.62 3.82 -10.29
CA GLU A 407 20.98 5.15 -10.21
C GLU A 407 19.66 5.23 -10.99
N ALA A 408 19.56 4.57 -12.15
CA ALA A 408 18.37 4.61 -13.00
C ALA A 408 17.23 3.66 -12.57
N SER A 409 17.53 2.55 -11.88
CA SER A 409 16.52 1.53 -11.54
C SER A 409 16.22 1.40 -10.04
N LEU A 410 17.23 1.62 -9.18
CA LEU A 410 17.15 1.36 -7.73
C LEU A 410 17.55 2.56 -6.89
N GLY A 411 18.29 3.55 -7.41
CA GLY A 411 18.81 4.71 -6.67
C GLY A 411 17.78 5.50 -5.85
N PRO A 412 16.55 5.74 -6.37
CA PRO A 412 15.46 6.34 -5.59
C PRO A 412 14.78 5.37 -4.61
N MET A 413 14.96 4.05 -4.78
CA MET A 413 14.32 2.97 -4.01
C MET A 413 15.23 2.41 -2.91
N THR A 414 16.55 2.49 -3.08
CA THR A 414 17.57 2.07 -2.13
C THR A 414 18.07 3.25 -1.29
N VAL A 415 17.16 4.10 -0.84
CA VAL A 415 17.48 5.18 0.10
C VAL A 415 18.08 4.55 1.36
N MET A 416 19.35 4.83 1.64
CA MET A 416 19.99 4.45 2.91
C MET A 416 19.37 5.29 4.03
N THR A 417 18.21 4.88 4.53
CA THR A 417 17.56 5.51 5.68
C THR A 417 18.33 5.19 6.96
N PRO A 418 18.35 6.07 7.97
CA PRO A 418 18.85 5.77 9.33
C PRO A 418 18.35 4.42 9.88
N ALA A 419 17.09 4.06 9.59
CA ALA A 419 16.51 2.73 9.83
C ALA A 419 17.40 1.54 9.42
N ARG A 420 18.06 1.62 8.26
CA ARG A 420 18.87 0.52 7.72
C ARG A 420 20.16 0.32 8.51
N HIS A 421 20.72 1.39 9.08
CA HIS A 421 21.88 1.29 9.96
C HIS A 421 21.50 0.56 11.25
N VAL A 422 20.38 0.96 11.86
CA VAL A 422 19.84 0.26 13.05
C VAL A 422 19.50 -1.19 12.73
N ALA A 423 18.90 -1.49 11.57
CA ALA A 423 18.60 -2.85 11.14
C ALA A 423 19.85 -3.71 10.96
N ARG A 424 20.92 -3.13 10.39
CA ARG A 424 22.22 -3.82 10.24
C ARG A 424 22.86 -4.06 11.60
N ALA A 425 22.94 -3.03 12.46
CA ALA A 425 23.48 -3.15 13.81
C ALA A 425 22.71 -4.21 14.62
N MET A 426 21.38 -4.20 14.57
CA MET A 426 20.57 -5.21 15.26
C MET A 426 20.74 -6.61 14.67
N LYS A 427 20.83 -6.75 13.34
CA LYS A 427 21.13 -8.04 12.71
C LYS A 427 22.50 -8.56 13.15
N SER A 428 23.50 -7.70 13.19
CA SER A 428 24.86 -8.06 13.64
C SER A 428 24.85 -8.45 15.12
N ALA A 429 24.23 -7.66 15.99
CA ALA A 429 24.14 -7.94 17.42
C ALA A 429 23.46 -9.30 17.69
N LEU A 430 22.30 -9.54 17.06
CA LEU A 430 21.58 -10.80 17.19
C LEU A 430 22.37 -11.99 16.60
N ALA A 431 23.06 -11.80 15.48
CA ALA A 431 23.90 -12.84 14.90
C ALA A 431 25.08 -13.21 15.81
N SER A 432 25.70 -12.22 16.45
CA SER A 432 26.76 -12.41 17.45
C SER A 432 26.23 -13.16 18.69
N ALA A 433 24.99 -12.90 19.08
CA ALA A 433 24.28 -13.63 20.14
C ALA A 433 23.79 -15.05 19.73
N GLY A 434 24.10 -15.52 18.51
CA GLY A 434 23.69 -16.83 18.02
C GLY A 434 22.27 -16.89 17.41
N VAL A 435 21.54 -15.78 17.36
CA VAL A 435 20.19 -15.68 16.79
C VAL A 435 20.26 -15.38 15.29
N ARG A 436 20.22 -16.41 14.44
CA ARG A 436 20.23 -16.24 12.97
C ARG A 436 18.82 -16.01 12.41
N ARG A 437 18.50 -14.78 12.02
CA ARG A 437 17.29 -14.45 11.22
C ARG A 437 17.65 -13.80 9.89
N TRP A 438 17.60 -14.58 8.81
CA TRP A 438 18.04 -14.16 7.47
C TRP A 438 17.12 -13.11 6.79
N ALA A 439 15.86 -13.00 7.21
CA ALA A 439 14.85 -12.19 6.53
C ALA A 439 14.67 -10.74 7.05
N VAL A 440 15.50 -10.27 8.00
CA VAL A 440 15.28 -8.97 8.68
C VAL A 440 15.41 -7.78 7.71
N ILE A 441 16.47 -7.75 6.91
CA ILE A 441 16.75 -6.63 5.98
C ILE A 441 15.72 -6.58 4.85
N MET A 442 15.43 -7.73 4.22
CA MET A 442 14.44 -7.85 3.14
C MET A 442 13.05 -7.37 3.57
N ARG A 443 12.63 -7.65 4.81
CA ARG A 443 11.32 -7.24 5.34
C ARG A 443 11.26 -5.77 5.75
N ALA A 444 12.36 -5.21 6.27
CA ALA A 444 12.46 -3.78 6.55
C ALA A 444 12.29 -2.95 5.26
N ASP A 445 12.88 -3.39 4.16
CA ASP A 445 12.76 -2.73 2.85
C ASP A 445 11.34 -2.87 2.24
N MET A 446 10.69 -4.02 2.42
CA MET A 446 9.29 -4.25 1.98
C MET A 446 8.29 -3.27 2.63
N GLY A 447 8.50 -2.88 3.88
CA GLY A 447 7.63 -1.92 4.57
C GLY A 447 7.52 -0.58 3.83
N MET A 448 8.64 -0.12 3.25
CA MET A 448 8.71 1.11 2.46
C MET A 448 8.00 0.97 1.11
N LEU A 449 8.20 -0.16 0.42
CA LEU A 449 7.55 -0.49 -0.86
C LEU A 449 6.02 -0.57 -0.74
N VAL A 450 5.51 -1.12 0.37
CA VAL A 450 4.06 -1.18 0.64
C VAL A 450 3.44 0.21 0.73
N THR A 451 4.18 1.22 1.20
CA THR A 451 3.71 2.61 1.25
C THR A 451 3.52 3.22 -0.13
N LEU A 452 4.42 2.94 -1.07
CA LEU A 452 4.29 3.34 -2.47
C LEU A 452 3.15 2.57 -3.17
N GLY A 453 3.01 1.27 -2.89
CA GLY A 453 1.92 0.44 -3.43
C GLY A 453 0.51 0.90 -3.03
N LYS A 454 0.35 1.55 -1.87
CA LYS A 454 -0.94 2.14 -1.45
C LYS A 454 -1.43 3.23 -2.42
N GLY A 455 -0.52 4.01 -3.01
CA GLY A 455 -0.88 5.02 -4.00
C GLY A 455 -1.46 4.41 -5.27
N PHE A 456 -0.81 3.37 -5.80
CA PHE A 456 -1.29 2.64 -6.98
C PHE A 456 -2.63 1.94 -6.74
N LEU A 457 -2.81 1.31 -5.56
CA LEU A 457 -4.07 0.68 -5.20
C LEU A 457 -5.22 1.68 -5.04
N ALA A 458 -4.95 2.88 -4.52
CA ALA A 458 -5.96 3.94 -4.41
C ALA A 458 -6.43 4.42 -5.79
N LEU A 459 -5.51 4.58 -6.75
CA LEU A 459 -5.84 4.93 -8.14
C LEU A 459 -6.68 3.84 -8.82
N GLY A 460 -6.31 2.57 -8.64
CA GLY A 460 -7.09 1.44 -9.16
C GLY A 460 -8.49 1.34 -8.54
N ALA A 461 -8.62 1.60 -7.23
CA ALA A 461 -9.91 1.60 -6.54
C ALA A 461 -10.84 2.71 -7.01
N LEU A 462 -10.32 3.88 -7.41
CA LEU A 462 -11.09 4.99 -7.97
C LEU A 462 -11.57 4.73 -9.40
N ALA A 463 -10.86 3.90 -10.17
CA ALA A 463 -11.27 3.53 -11.53
C ALA A 463 -12.43 2.53 -11.58
N LEU A 464 -12.63 1.74 -10.52
CA LEU A 464 -13.69 0.72 -10.43
C LEU A 464 -15.12 1.31 -10.43
N PRO A 465 -15.45 2.36 -9.63
CA PRO A 465 -16.77 3.00 -9.67
C PRO A 465 -17.12 3.59 -11.04
N TYR A 466 -16.15 4.20 -11.73
CA TYR A 466 -16.34 4.74 -13.08
C TYR A 466 -16.75 3.64 -14.06
N ARG A 467 -16.07 2.49 -14.01
CA ARG A 467 -16.41 1.32 -14.84
C ARG A 467 -17.74 0.67 -14.43
N ALA A 468 -18.11 0.71 -13.15
CA ALA A 468 -19.41 0.25 -12.68
C ALA A 468 -20.57 1.15 -13.13
N LEU A 469 -20.34 2.48 -13.19
CA LEU A 469 -21.32 3.45 -13.71
C LEU A 469 -21.56 3.27 -15.22
N GLN A 470 -20.50 3.04 -16.00
CA GLN A 470 -20.63 2.65 -17.42
C GLN A 470 -21.51 1.40 -17.58
N LEU A 471 -21.31 0.38 -16.73
CA LEU A 471 -22.12 -0.84 -16.76
C LEU A 471 -23.59 -0.57 -16.41
N ALA A 472 -23.86 0.36 -15.49
CA ALA A 472 -25.22 0.77 -15.11
C ALA A 472 -25.90 1.70 -16.14
N GLY A 473 -25.21 2.10 -17.23
CA GLY A 473 -25.77 2.96 -18.27
C GLY A 473 -25.87 4.44 -17.89
N PHE A 474 -25.19 4.86 -16.82
CA PHE A 474 -24.95 6.28 -16.57
C PHE A 474 -23.69 6.65 -17.36
N TRP A 475 -23.87 7.39 -18.46
CA TRP A 475 -22.88 7.89 -19.44
C TRP A 475 -22.72 7.11 -20.74
#